data_AF-A0A084XYI0-F1
#
_entry.id   AF-A0A084XYI0-F1
#
_cell.length_a   1.000
_cell.length_b   1.000
_cell.length_c   1.000
_cell.angle_alpha   90.00
_cell.angle_beta   90.00
_cell.angle_gamma   90.00
#
_symmetry.space_group_name_H-M   'P 1'
#
loop_
_entity.id
_entity.type
_entity.pdbx_description
1 polymer ?
#
loop_
_entity_poly.entity_id
_entity_poly.type
_entity_poly.pdbx_seq_one_letter_code
_entity_poly.pdbx_strand_id
1 'polypeptide(L)'
;MNRQRGVALSGLVVWGVLISLVAMLVIRALPDVMEYYKIRHAVKAVAEESSGKTVPEIRQAFGKYLEIEHIKTLSPADLDIFKEENRLVIAFAYERRIPLVANVSLLIDFRGSSSGRGF
;
A
#
# COMPACT_ATOMS: atom_id res chain seq x y z
N MET A 1 -2.58 -46.71 -26.02
CA MET A 1 -1.78 -45.67 -26.71
C MET A 1 -1.79 -44.40 -25.87
N ASN A 2 -0.69 -44.12 -25.17
CA ASN A 2 -0.55 -42.92 -24.35
C ASN A 2 -0.27 -41.72 -25.24
N ARG A 3 -1.26 -40.84 -25.40
CA ARG A 3 -1.13 -39.59 -26.16
C ARG A 3 -0.36 -38.62 -25.26
N GLN A 4 0.96 -38.59 -25.41
CA GLN A 4 1.80 -37.58 -24.77
C GLN A 4 1.34 -36.21 -25.27
N ARG A 5 0.48 -35.55 -24.48
CA ARG A 5 0.20 -34.13 -24.61
C ARG A 5 1.35 -33.42 -23.92
N GLY A 6 2.50 -33.35 -24.61
CA GLY A 6 3.49 -32.34 -24.27
C GLY A 6 2.80 -30.98 -24.27
N VAL A 7 3.20 -30.07 -23.39
CA VAL A 7 2.78 -28.67 -23.51
C VAL A 7 3.11 -28.26 -24.94
N ALA A 8 2.09 -28.06 -25.78
CA ALA A 8 2.31 -27.62 -27.15
C ALA A 8 3.12 -26.33 -27.09
N LEU A 9 4.10 -26.13 -27.97
CA LEU A 9 4.88 -24.89 -28.03
C LEU A 9 3.98 -23.64 -27.99
N SER A 10 2.79 -23.72 -28.60
CA SER A 10 1.75 -22.70 -28.51
C SER A 10 1.25 -22.43 -27.08
N GLY A 11 1.01 -23.46 -26.28
CA GLY A 11 0.64 -23.34 -24.87
C GLY A 11 1.74 -22.67 -24.04
N LEU A 12 3.01 -22.98 -24.32
CA LEU A 12 4.15 -22.38 -23.63
C LEU A 12 4.28 -20.88 -23.97
N VAL A 13 4.09 -20.51 -25.24
CA VAL A 13 4.08 -19.10 -25.67
C VAL A 13 2.94 -18.32 -25.01
N VAL A 14 1.72 -18.86 -24.99
CA VAL A 14 0.56 -18.21 -24.34
C VAL A 14 0.82 -17.99 -22.85
N TRP A 15 1.32 -19.00 -22.15
CA TRP A 15 1.69 -18.87 -20.74
C TRP A 15 2.84 -17.86 -20.54
N GLY A 16 3.81 -17.81 -21.44
CA GLY A 16 4.89 -16.83 -21.39
C GLY A 16 4.39 -15.39 -21.48
N VAL A 17 3.42 -15.12 -22.36
CA VAL A 17 2.77 -13.80 -22.47
C VAL A 17 1.96 -13.47 -21.22
N LEU A 18 1.19 -14.43 -20.68
CA LEU A 18 0.44 -14.20 -19.45
C LEU A 18 1.36 -13.90 -18.25
N ILE A 19 2.43 -14.67 -18.10
CA ILE A 19 3.40 -14.48 -17.02
C ILE A 19 4.09 -13.13 -17.15
N SER A 20 4.48 -12.71 -18.35
CA SER A 20 5.13 -11.41 -18.54
C SER A 20 4.21 -10.23 -18.24
N LEU A 21 2.91 -10.33 -18.58
CA LEU A 21 1.91 -9.33 -18.20
C LEU A 21 1.76 -9.24 -16.67
N VAL A 22 1.63 -10.37 -15.98
CA VAL A 22 1.54 -10.39 -14.51
C VAL A 22 2.83 -9.88 -13.88
N ALA A 23 3.99 -10.29 -14.37
CA ALA A 23 5.28 -9.84 -13.87
C ALA A 23 5.44 -8.32 -13.99
N MET A 24 5.02 -7.73 -15.11
CA MET A 24 5.05 -6.28 -15.29
C MET A 24 4.19 -5.54 -14.26
N LEU A 25 2.98 -6.05 -13.97
CA LEU A 25 2.12 -5.48 -12.93
C LEU A 25 2.77 -5.55 -11.56
N VAL A 26 3.32 -6.72 -11.20
CA VAL A 26 3.99 -6.93 -9.91
C VAL A 26 5.18 -5.99 -9.76
N ILE A 27 6.06 -5.92 -10.76
CA ILE A 27 7.26 -5.06 -10.71
C ILE A 27 6.88 -3.58 -10.54
N ARG A 28 5.82 -3.11 -11.20
CA ARG A 28 5.37 -1.73 -11.08
C ARG A 28 4.60 -1.43 -9.80
N ALA A 29 3.80 -2.37 -9.29
CA ALA A 29 3.02 -2.18 -8.07
C ALA A 29 3.85 -2.38 -6.79
N LEU A 30 4.94 -3.15 -6.86
CA LEU A 30 5.81 -3.44 -5.71
C LEU A 30 6.30 -2.19 -4.96
N PRO A 31 6.88 -1.15 -5.61
CA PRO A 31 7.36 0.03 -4.88
C PRO A 31 6.24 0.74 -4.12
N ASP A 32 5.07 0.94 -4.73
CA ASP A 32 3.93 1.60 -4.08
C ASP A 32 3.36 0.74 -2.93
N VAL A 33 3.31 -0.58 -3.10
CA VAL A 33 2.91 -1.50 -2.02
C VAL A 33 3.91 -1.45 -0.85
N MET A 34 5.21 -1.35 -1.11
CA MET A 34 6.23 -1.18 -0.07
C MET A 34 6.04 0.14 0.68
N GLU A 35 5.73 1.23 -0.02
CA GLU A 35 5.41 2.52 0.59
C GLU A 35 4.18 2.42 1.51
N TYR A 36 3.11 1.75 1.06
CA TYR A 36 1.94 1.46 1.89
C TYR A 36 2.31 0.72 3.20
N TYR A 37 3.17 -0.31 3.11
CA TYR A 37 3.61 -1.04 4.31
C TYR A 37 4.40 -0.14 5.26
N LYS A 38 5.29 0.70 4.76
CA LYS A 38 6.03 1.68 5.56
C LYS A 38 5.10 2.64 6.29
N ILE A 39 4.12 3.21 5.60
CA ILE A 39 3.10 4.09 6.19
C ILE A 39 2.33 3.36 7.29
N ARG A 40 1.88 2.12 7.01
CA ARG A 40 1.16 1.32 7.98
C ARG A 40 1.99 1.05 9.24
N HIS A 41 3.28 0.77 9.09
CA HIS A 41 4.19 0.60 10.22
C HIS A 41 4.38 1.89 11.01
N ALA A 42 4.58 3.03 10.33
CA ALA A 42 4.70 4.34 10.97
C ALA A 42 3.43 4.70 11.76
N VAL A 43 2.25 4.49 11.17
CA VAL A 43 0.96 4.75 11.85
C VAL A 43 0.79 3.90 13.10
N LYS A 44 1.19 2.63 13.07
CA LYS A 44 1.17 1.77 14.25
C LYS A 44 2.13 2.26 15.33
N ALA A 45 3.37 2.57 14.97
CA ALA A 45 4.37 3.07 15.92
C ALA A 45 3.92 4.38 16.58
N VAL A 46 3.40 5.32 15.79
CA VAL A 46 2.87 6.59 16.30
C VAL A 46 1.67 6.36 17.21
N ALA A 47 0.77 5.43 16.87
CA ALA A 47 -0.38 5.09 17.71
C ALA A 47 0.03 4.46 19.06
N GLU A 48 1.05 3.60 19.09
CA GLU A 48 1.58 3.04 20.34
C GLU A 48 2.18 4.13 21.24
N GLU A 49 2.90 5.09 20.64
CA GLU A 49 3.51 6.23 21.35
C GLU A 49 2.53 7.38 21.65
N SER A 50 1.27 7.27 21.21
CA SER A 50 0.28 8.35 21.30
C SER A 50 -0.41 8.46 22.66
N SER A 51 -0.10 7.56 23.60
CA SER A 51 -0.66 7.57 24.95
C SER A 51 -0.37 8.91 25.66
N GLY A 52 -1.41 9.73 25.83
CA GLY A 52 -1.29 11.05 26.45
C GLY A 52 -0.90 12.21 25.52
N LYS A 53 -0.71 11.95 24.21
CA LYS A 53 -0.40 12.98 23.21
C LYS A 53 -1.68 13.58 22.62
N THR A 54 -1.59 14.85 22.24
CA THR A 54 -2.64 15.59 21.56
C THR A 54 -2.64 15.32 20.04
N VAL A 55 -3.77 15.51 19.37
CA VAL A 55 -3.91 15.32 17.91
C VAL A 55 -2.83 16.07 17.10
N PRO A 56 -2.47 17.33 17.41
CA PRO A 56 -1.38 18.03 16.73
C PRO A 56 -0.01 17.35 16.88
N GLU A 57 0.32 16.83 18.07
CA GLU A 57 1.59 16.14 18.33
C GLU A 57 1.69 14.82 17.55
N ILE A 58 0.57 14.09 17.44
CA ILE A 58 0.48 12.86 16.63
C ILE A 58 0.72 13.16 15.15
N ARG A 59 0.10 14.22 14.63
CA ARG A 59 0.33 14.67 13.24
C ARG A 59 1.79 15.10 13.03
N GLN A 60 2.38 15.81 13.98
CA GLN A 60 3.78 16.21 13.89
C GLN A 60 4.74 15.01 13.91
N ALA A 61 4.49 14.03 14.79
CA ALA A 61 5.25 12.79 14.84
C ALA A 61 5.17 12.03 13.52
N PHE A 62 3.97 11.90 12.96
CA PHE A 62 3.77 11.28 11.65
C PHE A 62 4.43 12.07 10.51
N GLY A 63 4.40 13.40 10.55
CA GLY A 63 5.09 14.24 9.57
C GLY A 63 6.59 14.02 9.53
N LYS A 64 7.24 13.83 10.69
CA LYS A 64 8.66 13.45 10.76
C LYS A 64 8.93 12.10 10.10
N TYR A 65 8.04 11.13 10.29
CA TYR A 65 8.16 9.83 9.64
C TYR A 65 8.07 9.94 8.11
N LEU A 66 7.09 10.71 7.60
CA LEU A 66 6.95 10.94 6.15
C LEU A 66 8.19 11.62 5.56
N GLU A 67 8.78 12.58 6.27
CA GLU A 67 9.98 13.28 5.84
C GLU A 67 11.20 12.34 5.74
N ILE A 68 11.39 11.46 6.74
CA ILE A 68 12.46 10.46 6.78
C ILE A 68 12.30 9.44 5.63
N GLU A 69 11.09 8.98 5.38
CA GLU A 69 10.79 8.00 4.33
C GLU A 69 10.59 8.63 2.94
N HIS A 70 10.72 9.96 2.83
CA HIS A 70 10.50 10.75 1.60
C HIS A 70 9.13 10.54 0.94
N ILE A 71 8.11 10.27 1.76
CA ILE A 71 6.75 10.00 1.31
C ILE A 71 6.02 11.32 1.07
N LYS A 72 5.58 11.56 -0.17
CA LYS A 72 4.85 12.78 -0.59
C LYS A 72 3.38 12.53 -0.94
N THR A 73 2.97 11.27 -0.94
CA THR A 73 1.63 10.81 -1.33
C THR A 73 0.56 11.07 -0.27
N LEU A 74 0.96 11.26 0.99
CA LEU A 74 0.07 11.48 2.12
C LEU A 74 0.57 12.66 2.95
N SER A 75 -0.33 13.55 3.37
CA SER A 75 -0.03 14.62 4.33
C SER A 75 -0.38 14.19 5.75
N PRO A 76 0.28 14.72 6.78
CA PRO A 76 -0.16 14.54 8.17
C PRO A 76 -1.58 15.05 8.45
N ALA A 77 -2.07 15.98 7.62
CA ALA A 77 -3.42 16.49 7.71
C ALA A 77 -4.48 15.48 7.26
N ASP A 78 -4.10 14.54 6.38
CA ASP A 78 -5.01 13.53 5.79
C ASP A 78 -5.21 12.32 6.73
N LEU A 79 -4.65 12.37 7.94
CA LEU A 79 -4.89 11.38 8.98
C LEU A 79 -6.22 11.62 9.67
N ASP A 80 -7.05 10.59 9.65
CA ASP A 80 -8.25 10.49 10.46
C ASP A 80 -7.87 9.97 11.85
N ILE A 81 -8.05 10.81 12.87
CA ILE A 81 -7.68 10.51 14.25
C ILE A 81 -8.94 10.55 15.10
N PHE A 82 -9.30 9.42 15.70
CA PHE A 82 -10.49 9.29 16.53
C PHE A 82 -10.22 8.35 17.72
N LYS A 83 -11.12 8.34 18.69
CA LYS A 83 -11.04 7.45 19.86
C LYS A 83 -12.07 6.34 19.72
N GLU A 84 -11.64 5.10 19.82
CA GLU A 84 -12.50 3.92 19.79
C GLU A 84 -12.14 3.04 21.00
N GLU A 85 -13.14 2.66 21.81
CA GLU A 85 -12.94 1.80 23.00
C GLU A 85 -11.81 2.27 23.93
N ASN A 86 -11.74 3.58 24.18
CA ASN A 86 -10.71 4.21 25.02
C ASN A 86 -9.27 4.09 24.48
N ARG A 87 -9.10 3.69 23.21
CA ARG A 87 -7.82 3.70 22.48
C ARG A 87 -7.87 4.73 21.35
N LEU A 88 -6.73 5.36 21.10
CA LEU A 88 -6.57 6.24 19.95
C LEU A 88 -6.39 5.40 18.69
N VAL A 89 -7.21 5.65 17.68
CA VAL A 89 -7.09 5.03 16.36
C VAL A 89 -6.70 6.10 15.35
N ILE A 90 -5.66 5.79 14.58
CA ILE A 90 -5.16 6.63 13.48
C ILE A 90 -5.41 5.86 12.19
N ALA A 91 -6.07 6.49 11.24
CA ALA A 91 -6.45 5.92 9.96
C ALA A 91 -6.01 6.80 8.80
N PHE A 92 -5.84 6.17 7.64
CA PHE A 92 -5.47 6.84 6.40
C PHE A 92 -6.09 6.12 5.20
N ALA A 93 -6.42 6.90 4.17
CA ALA A 93 -6.88 6.41 2.89
C ALA A 93 -6.35 7.31 1.76
N TYR A 94 -5.80 6.71 0.70
CA TYR A 94 -5.37 7.45 -0.48
C TYR A 94 -5.41 6.56 -1.73
N GLU A 95 -5.55 7.21 -2.89
CA GLU A 95 -5.53 6.53 -4.17
C GLU A 95 -4.17 6.71 -4.84
N ARG A 96 -3.66 5.65 -5.48
CA ARG A 96 -2.41 5.69 -6.22
C ARG A 96 -2.60 5.25 -7.66
N ARG A 97 -2.30 6.16 -8.59
CA ARG A 97 -2.31 5.88 -10.02
C ARG A 97 -0.90 5.56 -10.51
N ILE A 98 -0.70 4.31 -10.89
CA ILE A 98 0.57 3.78 -11.40
C ILE A 98 0.43 3.66 -12.93
N PRO A 99 1.10 4.51 -13.72
CA PRO A 99 1.10 4.34 -15.17
C PRO A 99 1.73 2.99 -15.51
N LEU A 100 1.18 2.25 -16.48
CA LEU A 100 1.70 0.96 -16.93
C LEU A 100 2.35 1.10 -18.31
N VAL A 101 1.55 1.38 -19.34
CA VAL A 101 2.00 1.45 -20.74
C VAL A 101 1.03 2.32 -21.52
N ALA A 102 1.57 3.27 -22.30
CA ALA A 102 0.80 4.22 -23.09
C ALA A 102 -0.31 4.88 -22.24
N ASN A 103 -1.58 4.64 -22.58
CA ASN A 103 -2.74 5.22 -21.92
C ASN A 103 -3.34 4.31 -20.83
N VAL A 104 -2.65 3.23 -20.44
CA VAL A 104 -3.11 2.27 -19.44
C VAL A 104 -2.42 2.54 -18.12
N SER A 105 -3.21 2.67 -17.05
CA SER A 105 -2.72 2.84 -15.68
C SER A 105 -3.44 1.87 -14.74
N LEU A 106 -2.71 1.41 -13.72
CA LEU A 106 -3.27 0.71 -12.57
C LEU A 106 -3.65 1.74 -11.52
N LEU A 107 -4.84 1.61 -10.94
CA LEU A 107 -5.25 2.39 -9.78
C LEU A 107 -5.36 1.45 -8.58
N ILE A 108 -4.74 1.84 -7.47
CA ILE A 108 -4.78 1.09 -6.22
C ILE A 108 -5.31 2.02 -5.13
N ASP A 109 -6.38 1.60 -4.46
CA ASP A 109 -6.91 2.26 -3.28
C ASP A 109 -6.25 1.68 -2.04
N PHE A 110 -5.42 2.48 -1.39
CA PHE A 110 -4.73 2.10 -0.18
C PHE A 110 -5.49 2.61 1.04
N ARG A 111 -5.76 1.72 2.00
CA ARG A 111 -6.41 2.06 3.27
C ARG A 111 -5.71 1.35 4.43
N GLY A 112 -5.62 2.01 5.57
CA GLY A 112 -4.99 1.43 6.74
C GLY A 112 -5.39 2.11 8.04
N SER A 113 -5.26 1.37 9.14
CA SER A 113 -5.51 1.85 10.49
C SER A 113 -4.51 1.26 11.48
N SER A 114 -4.30 1.96 12.59
CA SER A 114 -3.50 1.46 13.72
C SER A 114 -4.17 0.27 14.43
N SER A 115 -5.50 0.19 14.46
CA SER A 115 -6.25 -0.91 15.09
C SER A 115 -6.21 -2.21 14.28
N GLY A 116 -5.72 -2.17 13.04
CA GLY A 116 -5.63 -3.33 12.16
C GLY A 116 -6.96 -3.76 11.53
N ARG A 117 -8.09 -3.15 11.92
CA ARG A 117 -9.36 -3.27 11.20
C ARG A 117 -9.31 -2.36 9.97
N GLY A 118 -9.45 -2.97 8.79
CA GLY A 118 -9.61 -2.22 7.54
C GLY A 118 -10.86 -1.35 7.61
N PHE A 119 -10.73 -0.12 7.09
CA PHE A 119 -11.81 0.84 6.88
C PHE A 119 -12.63 0.52 5.64
#